data_AF-A0A1G2LY94-F1
#
_entry.id   AF-A0A1G2LY94-F1
#
_cell.length_a   1.000
_cell.length_b   1.000
_cell.length_c   1.000
_cell.angle_alpha   90.00
_cell.angle_beta   90.00
_cell.angle_gamma   90.00
#
_symmetry.space_group_name_H-M   'P 1'
#
loop_
_entity.id
_entity.type
_entity.pdbx_description
1 polymer ?
#
loop_
_entity_poly.entity_id
_entity_poly.type
_entity_poly.pdbx_seq_one_letter_code
_entity_poly.pdbx_strand_id
1 'polypeptide(L)'
;MKTTEIAASFVDLALKHDWSKIKELSADEAQILFTTISAAGFEPTKVVPGKLVGHYRDQDGSSTGETYPINGYCPYKVINRDGDDHYHATGWLEGALSFAMRGVINRQESIKVIQHEIERSVPLKPIQLTVDGDFLREYPSSRGYFVDHTRDDREFGSCVGIHDFCNSWMDFMRVTKTHNAIVCRGCHLRVLFPKEIKTYGELRQILASKIAQVPA
;
A
#
# COMPACT_ATOMS: atom_id res chain seq x y z
N MET A 1 19.81 1.44 -4.83
CA MET A 1 19.37 1.90 -6.17
C MET A 1 18.34 2.99 -5.96
N LYS A 2 18.44 4.13 -6.65
CA LYS A 2 17.44 5.21 -6.51
C LYS A 2 16.11 4.76 -7.13
N THR A 3 14.98 5.24 -6.62
CA THR A 3 13.64 4.88 -7.15
C THR A 3 13.54 5.11 -8.65
N THR A 4 14.13 6.21 -9.16
CA THR A 4 14.18 6.51 -10.59
C THR A 4 14.89 5.44 -11.43
N GLU A 5 15.97 4.84 -10.91
CA GLU A 5 16.73 3.77 -11.60
C GLU A 5 15.92 2.45 -11.62
N ILE A 6 15.22 2.16 -10.51
CA ILE A 6 14.31 1.02 -10.40
C ILE A 6 13.15 1.18 -11.41
N ALA A 7 12.52 2.35 -11.45
CA ALA A 7 11.45 2.66 -12.38
C ALA A 7 11.92 2.58 -13.85
N ALA A 8 13.11 3.10 -14.15
CA ALA A 8 13.70 3.00 -15.49
C ALA A 8 13.91 1.54 -15.92
N SER A 9 14.50 0.71 -15.06
CA SER A 9 14.75 -0.71 -15.34
C SER A 9 13.44 -1.47 -15.55
N PHE A 10 12.42 -1.17 -14.74
CA PHE A 10 11.09 -1.77 -14.88
C PHE A 10 10.41 -1.38 -16.19
N VAL A 11 10.43 -0.09 -16.56
CA VAL A 11 9.83 0.40 -17.82
C VAL A 11 10.56 -0.18 -19.01
N ASP A 12 11.89 -0.25 -18.98
CA ASP A 12 12.68 -0.88 -20.05
C ASP A 12 12.32 -2.35 -20.22
N LEU A 13 12.17 -3.08 -19.12
CA LEU A 13 11.70 -4.46 -19.15
C LEU A 13 10.29 -4.58 -19.72
N ALA A 14 9.37 -3.71 -19.28
CA ALA A 14 7.99 -3.69 -19.74
C ALA A 14 7.89 -3.46 -21.26
N LEU A 15 8.74 -2.60 -21.82
CA LEU A 15 8.76 -2.28 -23.25
C LEU A 15 9.55 -3.28 -24.09
N LYS A 16 10.45 -4.07 -23.48
CA LYS A 16 11.29 -5.06 -24.17
C LYS A 16 10.49 -6.25 -24.72
N HIS A 17 9.43 -6.65 -24.03
CA HIS A 17 8.74 -7.92 -24.30
C HIS A 17 7.30 -7.73 -24.80
N ASP A 18 6.86 -8.66 -25.65
CA ASP A 18 5.44 -8.91 -25.86
C ASP A 18 4.92 -9.83 -24.75
N TRP A 19 4.35 -9.22 -23.70
CA TRP A 19 3.88 -9.91 -22.50
C TRP A 19 2.75 -10.92 -22.77
N SER A 20 2.09 -10.86 -23.93
CA SER A 20 1.11 -11.88 -24.32
C SER A 20 1.75 -13.19 -24.81
N LYS A 21 3.04 -13.16 -25.16
CA LYS A 21 3.77 -14.30 -25.75
C LYS A 21 4.94 -14.79 -24.90
N ILE A 22 5.31 -14.03 -23.87
CA ILE A 22 6.46 -14.38 -23.05
C ILE A 22 6.18 -15.65 -22.23
N LYS A 23 7.07 -16.64 -22.35
CA LYS A 23 6.98 -17.90 -21.61
C LYS A 23 7.69 -17.81 -20.26
N GLU A 24 8.86 -17.18 -20.26
CA GLU A 24 9.72 -17.06 -19.09
C GLU A 24 10.63 -15.85 -19.25
N LEU A 25 10.88 -15.16 -18.14
CA LEU A 25 11.89 -14.13 -17.96
C LEU A 25 13.21 -14.77 -17.52
N SER A 26 14.32 -14.18 -17.92
CA SER A 26 15.61 -14.50 -17.31
C SER A 26 15.62 -14.15 -15.81
N ALA A 27 16.57 -14.74 -15.07
CA ALA A 27 16.71 -14.48 -13.63
C ALA A 27 16.88 -12.98 -13.33
N ASP A 28 17.68 -12.28 -14.14
CA ASP A 28 17.92 -10.84 -13.99
C ASP A 28 16.64 -10.02 -14.23
N GLU A 29 15.82 -10.42 -15.19
CA GLU A 29 14.56 -9.74 -15.47
C GLU A 29 13.50 -10.00 -14.40
N ALA A 30 13.43 -11.23 -13.87
CA ALA A 30 12.59 -11.53 -12.71
C ALA A 30 13.04 -10.74 -11.47
N GLN A 31 14.36 -10.53 -11.31
CA GLN A 31 14.92 -9.71 -10.24
C GLN A 31 14.53 -8.23 -10.37
N ILE A 32 14.34 -7.70 -11.58
CA ILE A 32 13.78 -6.36 -11.78
C ILE A 32 12.36 -6.29 -11.20
N LEU A 33 11.48 -7.25 -11.52
CA LEU A 33 10.12 -7.29 -10.96
C LEU A 33 10.14 -7.34 -9.42
N PHE A 34 10.97 -8.22 -8.86
CA PHE A 34 11.14 -8.34 -7.40
C PHE A 34 11.59 -7.02 -6.77
N THR A 35 12.58 -6.37 -7.37
CA THR A 35 13.16 -5.12 -6.87
C THR A 35 12.14 -3.98 -6.92
N THR A 36 11.36 -3.88 -7.99
CA THR A 36 10.31 -2.88 -8.14
C THR A 36 9.22 -3.06 -7.09
N ILE A 37 8.75 -4.28 -6.86
CA ILE A 37 7.72 -4.58 -5.86
C ILE A 37 8.23 -4.30 -4.44
N SER A 38 9.47 -4.68 -4.14
CA SER A 38 10.08 -4.38 -2.85
C SER A 38 10.23 -2.87 -2.62
N ALA A 39 10.61 -2.13 -3.66
CA ALA A 39 10.72 -0.67 -3.60
C ALA A 39 9.36 0.01 -3.41
N ALA A 40 8.28 -0.61 -3.89
CA ALA A 40 6.92 -0.14 -3.69
C ALA A 40 6.39 -0.41 -2.27
N GLY A 41 7.24 -0.90 -1.34
CA GLY A 41 6.89 -1.07 0.07
C GLY A 41 6.25 -2.42 0.41
N PHE A 42 6.09 -3.31 -0.57
CA PHE A 42 5.70 -4.69 -0.30
C PHE A 42 6.90 -5.48 0.25
N GLU A 43 6.62 -6.56 0.97
CA GLU A 43 7.63 -7.45 1.54
C GLU A 43 7.62 -8.82 0.85
N PRO A 44 7.92 -8.91 -0.46
CA PRO A 44 7.90 -10.18 -1.18
C PRO A 44 9.05 -11.09 -0.75
N THR A 45 8.83 -12.40 -0.77
CA THR A 45 9.90 -13.40 -0.66
C THR A 45 10.42 -13.83 -2.03
N LYS A 46 9.53 -13.88 -3.03
CA LYS A 46 9.87 -14.24 -4.42
C LYS A 46 8.81 -13.71 -5.40
N VAL A 47 9.24 -13.56 -6.65
CA VAL A 47 8.37 -13.37 -7.82
C VAL A 47 8.53 -14.61 -8.70
N VAL A 48 7.43 -15.32 -8.96
CA VAL A 48 7.45 -16.64 -9.63
C VAL A 48 6.49 -16.68 -10.81
N PRO A 49 6.75 -17.53 -11.83
CA PRO A 49 5.80 -17.74 -12.90
C PRO A 49 4.45 -18.21 -12.35
N GLY A 50 3.36 -17.63 -12.85
CA GLY A 50 2.01 -17.99 -12.44
C GLY A 50 0.99 -16.88 -12.64
N LYS A 51 -0.24 -17.29 -12.97
CA LYS A 51 -1.41 -16.42 -12.98
C LYS A 51 -2.18 -16.57 -11.67
N LEU A 52 -2.73 -15.47 -11.19
CA LEU A 52 -3.55 -15.39 -9.99
C LEU A 52 -4.96 -14.95 -10.37
N VAL A 53 -5.95 -15.56 -9.73
CA VAL A 53 -7.36 -15.19 -9.86
C VAL A 53 -7.93 -14.82 -8.49
N GLY A 54 -8.76 -13.79 -8.48
CA GLY A 54 -9.62 -13.46 -7.36
C GLY A 54 -10.97 -14.13 -7.51
N HIS A 55 -11.71 -14.21 -6.40
CA HIS A 55 -13.07 -14.76 -6.38
C HIS A 55 -14.05 -13.65 -6.03
N TYR A 56 -15.15 -13.57 -6.77
CA TYR A 56 -16.27 -12.73 -6.36
C TYR A 56 -16.93 -13.33 -5.12
N ARG A 57 -17.42 -12.46 -4.25
CA ARG A 57 -18.09 -12.84 -3.02
C ARG A 57 -19.57 -12.44 -3.08
N ASP A 58 -20.44 -13.29 -2.56
CA ASP A 58 -21.85 -13.01 -2.37
C ASP A 58 -22.07 -12.07 -1.18
N GLN A 59 -23.32 -11.64 -0.95
CA GLN A 59 -23.69 -10.74 0.15
C GLN A 59 -23.35 -11.31 1.53
N ASP A 60 -23.31 -12.63 1.67
CA ASP A 60 -22.93 -13.34 2.89
C ASP A 60 -21.40 -13.52 3.03
N GLY A 61 -20.62 -13.06 2.05
CA GLY A 61 -19.16 -13.16 2.01
C GLY A 61 -18.61 -14.48 1.49
N SER A 62 -19.47 -15.46 1.15
CA SER A 62 -19.08 -16.72 0.51
C SER A 62 -18.64 -16.47 -0.93
N SER A 63 -17.74 -17.31 -1.46
CA SER A 63 -17.32 -17.20 -2.86
C SER A 63 -18.45 -17.69 -3.78
N THR A 64 -18.83 -16.88 -4.77
CA THR A 64 -19.88 -17.24 -5.75
C THR A 64 -19.43 -18.33 -6.74
N GLY A 65 -18.15 -18.69 -6.72
CA GLY A 65 -17.50 -19.53 -7.72
C GLY A 65 -17.03 -18.75 -8.95
N GLU A 66 -17.53 -17.53 -9.17
CA GLU A 66 -17.04 -16.65 -10.23
C GLU A 66 -15.67 -16.08 -9.88
N THR A 67 -14.79 -16.01 -10.88
CA THR A 67 -13.41 -15.53 -10.72
C THR A 67 -13.10 -14.35 -11.62
N TYR A 68 -12.14 -13.53 -11.22
CA TYR A 68 -11.57 -12.48 -12.06
C TYR A 68 -10.04 -12.57 -12.09
N PRO A 69 -9.39 -12.26 -13.22
CA PRO A 69 -7.93 -12.29 -13.31
C PRO A 69 -7.33 -11.14 -12.50
N ILE A 70 -6.27 -11.41 -11.74
CA ILE A 70 -5.52 -10.38 -10.99
C ILE A 70 -4.32 -9.88 -11.79
N ASN A 71 -3.63 -10.78 -12.50
CA ASN A 71 -2.50 -10.47 -13.38
C ASN A 71 -2.76 -10.96 -14.81
N GLY A 72 -3.74 -10.35 -15.48
CA GLY A 72 -4.12 -10.72 -16.85
C GLY A 72 -2.96 -10.62 -17.85
N TYR A 73 -2.12 -9.60 -17.75
CA TYR A 73 -0.97 -9.34 -18.62
C TYR A 73 0.30 -9.98 -18.08
N CYS A 74 0.68 -9.72 -16.82
CA CYS A 74 1.92 -10.24 -16.24
C CYS A 74 1.81 -11.75 -15.96
N PRO A 75 2.68 -12.62 -16.52
CA PRO A 75 2.65 -14.06 -16.22
C PRO A 75 3.40 -14.42 -14.93
N TYR A 76 3.60 -13.44 -14.04
CA TYR A 76 4.29 -13.62 -12.76
C TYR A 76 3.40 -13.17 -11.61
N LYS A 77 3.51 -13.88 -10.49
CA LYS A 77 2.84 -13.57 -9.23
C LYS A 77 3.85 -13.37 -8.11
N VAL A 78 3.42 -12.61 -7.10
CA VAL A 78 4.23 -12.26 -5.93
C VAL A 78 3.86 -13.18 -4.77
N ILE A 79 4.86 -13.67 -4.05
CA ILE A 79 4.68 -14.52 -2.86
C ILE A 79 5.08 -13.72 -1.61
N ASN A 80 4.25 -13.79 -0.56
CA ASN A 80 4.46 -13.09 0.70
C ASN A 80 5.45 -13.83 1.63
N ARG A 81 5.62 -13.33 2.86
CA ARG A 81 6.50 -13.94 3.88
C ARG A 81 6.03 -15.29 4.38
N ASP A 82 4.73 -15.53 4.35
CA ASP A 82 4.12 -16.79 4.80
C ASP A 82 4.20 -17.89 3.73
N GLY A 83 4.66 -17.55 2.53
CA GLY A 83 4.76 -18.47 1.39
C GLY A 83 3.49 -18.51 0.52
N ASP A 84 2.50 -17.67 0.82
CA ASP A 84 1.22 -17.59 0.13
C ASP A 84 1.22 -16.53 -0.99
N ASP A 85 0.21 -16.62 -1.87
CA ASP A 85 0.00 -15.66 -2.94
C ASP A 85 -0.31 -14.27 -2.37
N HIS A 86 0.48 -13.27 -2.78
CA HIS A 86 0.27 -11.89 -2.37
C HIS A 86 -0.61 -11.17 -3.39
N TYR A 87 -1.93 -11.21 -3.15
CA TYR A 87 -2.95 -10.67 -4.05
C TYR A 87 -2.72 -9.19 -4.38
N HIS A 88 -2.49 -8.34 -3.37
CA HIS A 88 -2.26 -6.92 -3.57
C HIS A 88 -0.97 -6.59 -4.32
N ALA A 89 0.16 -7.20 -3.95
CA ALA A 89 1.42 -6.98 -4.65
C ALA A 89 1.35 -7.48 -6.11
N THR A 90 0.67 -8.60 -6.36
CA THR A 90 0.44 -9.13 -7.71
C THR A 90 -0.44 -8.20 -8.55
N GLY A 91 -1.53 -7.67 -7.96
CA GLY A 91 -2.37 -6.68 -8.62
C GLY A 91 -1.63 -5.37 -8.90
N TRP A 92 -0.78 -4.92 -7.97
CA TRP A 92 0.07 -3.76 -8.17
C TRP A 92 1.03 -3.96 -9.34
N LEU A 93 1.69 -5.13 -9.41
CA LEU A 93 2.59 -5.49 -10.50
C LEU A 93 1.89 -5.44 -11.86
N GLU A 94 0.69 -6.02 -11.93
CA GLU A 94 -0.16 -5.98 -13.12
C GLU A 94 -0.50 -4.55 -13.53
N GLY A 95 -0.92 -3.72 -12.57
CA GLY A 95 -1.22 -2.32 -12.82
C GLY A 95 -0.02 -1.57 -13.39
N ALA A 96 1.12 -1.66 -12.71
CA ALA A 96 2.36 -1.02 -13.12
C ALA A 96 2.78 -1.45 -14.52
N LEU A 97 2.72 -2.77 -14.80
CA LEU A 97 3.06 -3.30 -16.10
C LEU A 97 2.09 -2.82 -17.18
N SER A 98 0.78 -2.90 -16.94
CA SER A 98 -0.25 -2.43 -17.87
C SER A 98 -0.07 -0.94 -18.17
N PHE A 99 0.26 -0.11 -17.18
CA PHE A 99 0.55 1.31 -17.40
C PHE A 99 1.80 1.52 -18.25
N ALA A 100 2.91 0.83 -17.93
CA ALA A 100 4.14 0.94 -18.71
C ALA A 100 3.96 0.45 -20.17
N MET A 101 3.19 -0.63 -20.37
CA MET A 101 2.87 -1.16 -21.70
C MET A 101 1.91 -0.28 -22.50
N ARG A 102 0.88 0.31 -21.86
CA ARG A 102 -0.10 1.18 -22.53
C ARG A 102 0.40 2.61 -22.72
N GLY A 103 1.41 3.02 -21.96
CA GLY A 103 2.07 4.34 -22.01
C GLY A 103 2.95 4.60 -23.23
N VAL A 104 2.67 3.97 -24.38
CA VAL A 104 3.49 3.93 -25.62
C VAL A 104 3.79 5.32 -26.23
N ILE A 105 3.34 6.41 -25.62
CA ILE A 105 3.57 7.77 -26.15
C ILE A 105 4.93 8.34 -25.69
N ASN A 106 5.45 7.97 -24.51
CA ASN A 106 6.77 8.45 -24.04
C ASN A 106 7.38 7.60 -22.90
N ARG A 107 8.57 7.03 -23.14
CA ARG A 107 9.34 6.28 -22.13
C ARG A 107 9.61 7.10 -20.85
N GLN A 108 10.02 8.35 -20.98
CA GLN A 108 10.36 9.20 -19.83
C GLN A 108 9.15 9.50 -18.95
N GLU A 109 7.98 9.65 -19.57
CA GLU A 109 6.74 9.85 -18.82
C GLU A 109 6.34 8.58 -18.07
N SER A 110 6.47 7.42 -18.71
CA SER A 110 6.25 6.13 -18.04
C SER A 110 7.17 5.95 -16.83
N ILE A 111 8.45 6.33 -16.94
CA ILE A 111 9.39 6.26 -15.81
C ILE A 111 8.93 7.15 -14.65
N LYS A 112 8.49 8.38 -14.92
CA LYS A 112 8.00 9.29 -13.88
C LYS A 112 6.75 8.75 -13.20
N VAL A 113 5.80 8.21 -13.96
CA VAL A 113 4.57 7.62 -13.41
C VAL A 113 4.91 6.40 -12.55
N ILE A 114 5.73 5.47 -13.04
CA ILE A 114 6.13 4.29 -12.25
C ILE A 114 6.93 4.70 -11.02
N GLN A 115 7.83 5.67 -11.12
CA GLN A 115 8.53 6.21 -9.96
C GLN A 115 7.54 6.75 -8.91
N HIS A 116 6.59 7.58 -9.35
CA HIS A 116 5.56 8.14 -8.49
C HIS A 116 4.74 7.04 -7.81
N GLU A 117 4.31 6.02 -8.55
CA GLU A 117 3.53 4.91 -8.00
C GLU A 117 4.35 4.05 -7.03
N ILE A 118 5.64 3.83 -7.28
CA ILE A 118 6.52 3.15 -6.32
C ILE A 118 6.57 3.94 -5.00
N GLU A 119 6.86 5.24 -5.06
CA GLU A 119 6.96 6.11 -3.87
C GLU A 119 5.62 6.21 -3.13
N ARG A 120 4.52 6.35 -3.89
CA ARG A 120 3.15 6.41 -3.37
C ARG A 120 2.64 5.07 -2.84
N SER A 121 3.31 3.95 -3.11
CA SER A 121 2.92 2.65 -2.58
C SER A 121 3.62 2.31 -1.26
N VAL A 122 4.66 3.06 -0.88
CA VAL A 122 5.34 2.81 0.39
C VAL A 122 4.44 3.30 1.54
N PRO A 123 4.02 2.41 2.46
CA PRO A 123 3.24 2.81 3.62
C PRO A 123 4.03 3.76 4.51
N LEU A 124 3.36 4.77 5.09
CA LEU A 124 4.01 5.57 6.12
C LEU A 124 4.19 4.74 7.39
N LYS A 125 5.20 5.10 8.20
CA LYS A 125 5.32 4.50 9.54
C LYS A 125 4.03 4.72 10.32
N PRO A 126 3.55 3.71 11.09
CA PRO A 126 2.41 3.90 11.97
C PRO A 126 2.61 5.11 12.90
N ILE A 127 1.51 5.80 13.25
CA ILE A 127 1.56 6.93 14.18
C ILE A 127 1.46 6.37 15.59
N GLN A 128 2.48 6.61 16.42
CA GLN A 128 2.42 6.24 17.83
C GLN A 128 1.40 7.12 18.56
N LEU A 129 0.41 6.46 19.16
CA LEU A 129 -0.73 7.04 19.84
C LEU A 129 -0.47 7.30 21.31
N THR A 130 0.29 6.42 21.97
CA THR A 130 0.54 6.41 23.42
C THR A 130 2.01 6.16 23.73
N VAL A 131 2.45 6.50 24.94
CA VAL A 131 3.81 6.21 25.42
C VAL A 131 4.11 4.72 25.49
N ASP A 132 3.08 3.91 25.71
CA ASP A 132 3.17 2.45 25.86
C ASP A 132 3.31 1.70 24.52
N GLY A 133 3.33 2.43 23.40
CA GLY A 133 3.53 1.86 22.08
C GLY A 133 2.24 1.37 21.42
N ASP A 134 1.10 2.04 21.65
CA ASP A 134 -0.05 1.88 20.76
C ASP A 134 0.19 2.60 19.44
N PHE A 135 -0.16 1.98 18.33
CA PHE A 135 0.02 2.56 17.00
C PHE A 135 -1.28 2.63 16.20
N LEU A 136 -1.47 3.75 15.50
CA LEU A 136 -2.42 3.89 14.42
C LEU A 136 -1.73 3.50 13.11
N ARG A 137 -2.17 2.39 12.52
CA ARG A 137 -1.82 2.03 11.15
C ARG A 137 -2.85 2.57 10.19
N GLU A 138 -2.41 2.88 8.99
CA GLU A 138 -3.33 3.16 7.90
C GLU A 138 -4.15 1.93 7.52
N TYR A 139 -5.32 2.16 6.93
CA TYR A 139 -6.00 1.14 6.14
C TYR A 139 -5.76 1.47 4.66
N PRO A 140 -5.03 0.64 3.91
CA PRO A 140 -4.82 0.90 2.50
C PRO A 140 -6.15 0.80 1.75
N SER A 141 -6.46 1.81 0.93
CA SER A 141 -7.56 1.72 -0.02
C SER A 141 -7.09 0.95 -1.25
N SER A 142 -7.68 -0.22 -1.51
CA SER A 142 -7.40 -1.02 -2.71
C SER A 142 -8.32 -0.66 -3.89
N ARG A 143 -8.68 0.61 -4.05
CA ARG A 143 -9.48 1.04 -5.21
C ARG A 143 -8.61 1.00 -6.47
N GLY A 144 -8.64 -0.14 -7.17
CA GLY A 144 -7.87 -0.41 -8.38
C GLY A 144 -6.63 -1.26 -8.13
N TYR A 145 -5.73 -1.28 -9.11
CA TYR A 145 -4.49 -2.06 -9.05
C TYR A 145 -3.41 -1.42 -8.17
N PHE A 146 -3.41 -0.10 -8.02
CA PHE A 146 -2.44 0.62 -7.17
C PHE A 146 -2.97 0.82 -5.75
N VAL A 147 -2.05 0.81 -4.79
CA VAL A 147 -2.37 0.99 -3.38
C VAL A 147 -2.22 2.46 -3.02
N ASP A 148 -3.33 3.11 -2.68
CA ASP A 148 -3.33 4.49 -2.20
C ASP A 148 -3.19 4.52 -0.68
N HIS A 149 -1.96 4.59 -0.22
CA HIS A 149 -1.62 4.77 1.19
C HIS A 149 -1.96 6.18 1.69
N THR A 150 -2.32 6.28 2.96
CA THR A 150 -2.60 7.55 3.62
C THR A 150 -1.31 8.35 3.80
N ARG A 151 -1.38 9.64 3.48
CA ARG A 151 -0.24 10.55 3.51
C ARG A 151 -0.39 11.59 4.61
N ASP A 152 0.73 12.16 5.03
CA ASP A 152 0.79 13.12 6.15
C ASP A 152 0.02 14.42 5.85
N ASP A 153 -0.21 14.76 4.58
CA ASP A 153 -1.01 15.90 4.13
C ASP A 153 -2.52 15.62 4.04
N ARG A 154 -2.94 14.35 4.18
CA ARG A 154 -4.34 13.95 4.08
C ARG A 154 -5.12 14.38 5.32
N GLU A 155 -6.31 14.94 5.11
CA GLU A 155 -7.23 15.26 6.21
C GLU A 155 -7.93 14.01 6.76
N PHE A 156 -8.37 14.06 8.02
CA PHE A 156 -9.12 12.98 8.64
C PHE A 156 -10.50 12.76 8.01
N GLY A 157 -10.78 11.51 7.63
CA GLY A 157 -12.14 11.04 7.39
C GLY A 157 -12.85 10.67 8.70
N SER A 158 -14.06 10.12 8.59
CA SER A 158 -14.78 9.56 9.74
C SER A 158 -14.04 8.37 10.37
N CYS A 159 -13.37 7.56 9.55
CA CYS A 159 -12.50 6.47 9.95
C CYS A 159 -11.05 6.80 9.54
N VAL A 160 -10.13 6.73 10.50
CA VAL A 160 -8.76 7.23 10.33
C VAL A 160 -7.69 6.14 10.23
N GLY A 161 -8.03 4.89 10.51
CA GLY A 161 -7.02 3.83 10.57
C GLY A 161 -7.47 2.58 11.27
N ILE A 162 -6.49 1.72 11.50
CA ILE A 162 -6.58 0.49 12.27
C ILE A 162 -5.68 0.64 13.49
N HIS A 163 -6.19 0.24 14.65
CA HIS A 163 -5.35 0.11 15.84
C HIS A 163 -4.49 -1.14 15.70
N ASP A 164 -3.16 -0.97 15.75
CA ASP A 164 -2.22 -2.04 15.48
C ASP A 164 -2.36 -3.23 16.43
N PHE A 165 -2.63 -2.94 17.71
CA PHE A 165 -2.72 -3.96 18.75
C PHE A 165 -3.95 -4.87 18.59
N CYS A 166 -5.15 -4.30 18.42
CA CYS A 166 -6.39 -5.09 18.37
C CYS A 166 -6.96 -5.28 16.96
N ASN A 167 -6.29 -4.77 15.93
CA ASN A 167 -6.72 -4.80 14.53
C ASN A 167 -8.15 -4.24 14.28
N SER A 168 -8.64 -3.38 15.17
CA SER A 168 -9.96 -2.77 15.05
C SER A 168 -9.89 -1.37 14.44
N TRP A 169 -10.98 -0.94 13.82
CA TRP A 169 -11.11 0.38 13.21
C TRP A 169 -11.01 1.48 14.27
N MET A 170 -10.41 2.61 13.88
CA MET A 170 -10.32 3.81 14.70
C MET A 170 -11.10 4.95 14.07
N ASP A 171 -12.02 5.53 14.85
CA ASP A 171 -12.91 6.60 14.40
C ASP A 171 -12.41 7.97 14.86
N PHE A 172 -12.58 8.96 14.00
CA PHE A 172 -12.42 10.36 14.35
C PHE A 172 -13.72 10.90 14.98
N MET A 173 -13.60 11.58 16.11
CA MET A 173 -14.73 12.17 16.83
C MET A 173 -14.42 13.60 17.26
N ARG A 174 -15.39 14.51 17.03
CA ARG A 174 -15.39 15.85 17.63
C ARG A 174 -15.98 15.74 19.03
N VAL A 175 -15.17 15.93 20.07
CA VAL A 175 -15.59 15.64 21.46
C VAL A 175 -15.80 16.88 22.31
N THR A 176 -15.02 17.94 22.11
CA THR A 176 -15.19 19.20 22.88
C THR A 176 -14.99 20.42 21.99
N LYS A 177 -15.14 21.62 22.56
CA LYS A 177 -14.89 22.90 21.87
C LYS A 177 -13.42 23.12 21.49
N THR A 178 -12.50 22.35 22.05
CA THR A 178 -11.04 22.53 21.90
C THR A 178 -10.32 21.27 21.44
N HIS A 179 -10.95 20.09 21.51
CA HIS A 179 -10.30 18.81 21.21
C HIS A 179 -11.16 17.91 20.33
N ASN A 180 -10.47 17.18 19.48
CA ASN A 180 -10.96 15.97 18.81
C ASN A 180 -10.39 14.73 19.52
N ALA A 181 -10.95 13.58 19.17
CA ALA A 181 -10.48 12.27 19.61
C ALA A 181 -10.36 11.32 18.42
N ILE A 182 -9.41 10.38 18.53
CA ILE A 182 -9.47 9.13 17.80
C ILE A 182 -9.80 8.03 18.80
N VAL A 183 -10.78 7.18 18.47
CA VAL A 183 -11.28 6.13 19.35
C VAL A 183 -11.26 4.78 18.64
N CYS A 184 -10.63 3.79 19.25
CA CYS A 184 -10.67 2.42 18.77
C CYS A 184 -12.04 1.77 19.04
N ARG A 185 -12.64 1.13 18.04
CA ARG A 185 -13.92 0.42 18.20
C ARG A 185 -13.80 -0.86 19.02
N GLY A 186 -12.64 -1.50 19.03
CA GLY A 186 -12.40 -2.78 19.69
C GLY A 186 -12.09 -2.64 21.17
N CYS A 187 -11.00 -1.94 21.51
CA CYS A 187 -10.52 -1.79 22.88
C CYS A 187 -10.90 -0.47 23.54
N HIS A 188 -11.59 0.43 22.83
CA HIS A 188 -11.98 1.76 23.31
C HIS A 188 -10.82 2.69 23.71
N LEU A 189 -9.58 2.38 23.28
CA LEU A 189 -8.45 3.30 23.36
C LEU A 189 -8.87 4.66 22.77
N ARG A 190 -8.69 5.72 23.55
CA ARG A 190 -9.10 7.08 23.20
C ARG A 190 -7.93 8.04 23.32
N VAL A 191 -7.60 8.69 22.21
CA VAL A 191 -6.47 9.63 22.10
C VAL A 191 -7.02 11.02 21.80
N LEU A 192 -6.77 11.97 22.70
CA LEU A 192 -7.22 13.36 22.58
C LEU A 192 -6.14 14.25 21.96
N PHE A 193 -6.55 15.12 21.04
CA PHE A 193 -5.66 16.09 20.41
C PHE A 193 -6.39 17.41 20.10
N PRO A 194 -5.66 18.53 19.97
CA PRO A 194 -6.26 19.83 19.70
C PRO A 194 -7.10 19.83 18.42
N LYS A 195 -8.21 20.56 18.39
CA LYS A 195 -9.12 20.58 17.25
C LYS A 195 -8.52 21.19 15.98
N GLU A 196 -7.43 21.94 16.13
CA GLU A 196 -6.71 22.63 15.07
C GLU A 196 -5.95 21.66 14.17
N ILE A 197 -5.65 20.46 14.68
CA ILE A 197 -5.00 19.37 13.95
C ILE A 197 -6.01 18.74 13.00
N LYS A 198 -5.69 18.79 11.71
CA LYS A 198 -6.54 18.31 10.62
C LYS A 198 -5.92 17.17 9.82
N THR A 199 -4.59 17.04 9.83
CA THR A 199 -3.88 16.06 9.00
C THR A 199 -3.13 15.01 9.81
N TYR A 200 -2.82 13.88 9.15
CA TYR A 200 -2.03 12.80 9.77
C TYR A 200 -0.62 13.25 10.16
N GLY A 201 0.00 14.15 9.38
CA GLY A 201 1.32 14.69 9.67
C GLY A 201 1.32 15.56 10.93
N GLU A 202 0.32 16.42 11.08
CA GLU A 202 0.16 17.25 12.28
C GLU A 202 -0.10 16.38 13.52
N LEU A 203 -0.92 15.32 13.38
CA LEU A 203 -1.17 14.36 14.46
C LEU A 203 0.11 13.62 14.87
N ARG A 204 0.90 13.16 13.89
CA ARG A 204 2.19 12.52 14.13
C ARG A 204 3.12 13.44 14.91
N GLN A 205 3.23 14.71 14.51
CA GLN A 205 4.09 15.69 15.17
C GLN A 205 3.65 15.99 16.61
N ILE A 206 2.36 16.24 16.84
CA ILE A 206 1.87 16.59 18.18
C ILE A 206 1.97 15.42 19.15
N LEU A 207 1.72 14.19 18.70
CA LEU A 207 1.82 13.00 19.54
C LEU A 207 3.28 12.65 19.85
N ALA A 208 4.17 12.71 18.86
CA ALA A 208 5.61 12.53 19.08
C ALA A 208 6.16 13.54 20.10
N SER A 209 5.73 14.80 19.99
CA SER A 209 6.13 15.87 20.93
C SER A 209 5.63 15.60 22.36
N LYS A 210 4.39 15.10 22.52
CA LYS A 210 3.83 14.73 23.83
C LYS A 210 4.56 13.52 24.44
N ILE A 211 4.84 12.50 23.64
CA ILE A 211 5.53 11.28 24.10
C ILE A 211 6.95 11.61 24.57
N ALA A 212 7.68 12.46 23.83
CA ALA A 212 9.04 12.88 24.20
C ALA A 212 9.11 13.69 25.52
N GLN A 213 7.99 14.25 25.99
CA GLN A 213 7.94 15.05 27.22
C GLN A 213 7.64 14.23 28.48
N VAL A 214 7.33 12.94 28.37
CA VAL A 214 7.07 12.07 29.52
C VAL A 214 8.41 11.51 30.02
N PRO A 215 8.82 11.80 31.28
CA PRO A 215 10.02 11.20 31.86
C PRO A 215 9.87 9.67 31.90
N ALA A 216 10.96 8.97 31.57
CA ALA A 216 11.05 7.51 31.61
C ALA A 216 10.90 6.95 33.04
#